data_AF-A0A2U1B7K6-F1
#
_entry.id   AF-A0A2U1B7K6-F1
#
_cell.length_a   1.000
_cell.length_b   1.000
_cell.length_c   1.000
_cell.angle_alpha   90.00
_cell.angle_beta   90.00
_cell.angle_gamma   90.00
#
_symmetry.space_group_name_H-M   'P 1'
#
loop_
_entity.id
_entity.type
_entity.pdbx_description
1 polymer ?
#
loop_
_entity_poly.entity_id
_entity_poly.type
_entity_poly.pdbx_seq_one_letter_code
_entity_poly.pdbx_strand_id
1 'polypeptide(L)'
;MKSAGSRVLLLILILVLGAAFVYWMNHMFNTSAIMRDMFCGAGNPGVLGEVAPGSPNSLAMQNERFGRISMLIFSVITVMQFLAFGVAFVVIGGIKKGADSVKLKLKKLENADIFFDVPLYVGLFGTVSAFLVMTFSPQSSRLIAYSSTLIGIIFSLILRVVLLFPYRQKLLGCDNNSEAGK
;
A
#
# COMPACT_ATOMS: atom_id res chain seq x y z
N MET A 1 29.85 -4.19 3.24
CA MET A 1 29.20 -4.29 1.91
C MET A 1 27.92 -5.16 1.83
N LYS A 2 27.65 -6.11 2.74
CA LYS A 2 26.46 -7.00 2.70
C LYS A 2 25.08 -6.31 2.87
N SER A 3 25.04 -5.07 3.36
CA SER A 3 23.81 -4.33 3.71
C SER A 3 23.09 -3.72 2.51
N ALA A 4 23.82 -3.16 1.53
CA ALA A 4 23.23 -2.49 0.38
C ALA A 4 22.50 -3.47 -0.55
N GLY A 5 23.13 -4.61 -0.84
CA GLY A 5 22.53 -5.67 -1.68
C GLY A 5 21.23 -6.23 -1.09
N SER A 6 21.15 -6.40 0.23
CA SER A 6 19.94 -6.90 0.89
C SER A 6 18.76 -5.93 0.80
N ARG A 7 19.01 -4.61 0.77
CA ARG A 7 17.95 -3.60 0.63
C ARG A 7 17.42 -3.53 -0.80
N VAL A 8 18.32 -3.57 -1.77
CA VAL A 8 17.97 -3.60 -3.20
C VAL A 8 17.19 -4.88 -3.52
N LEU A 9 17.62 -6.03 -2.99
CA LEU A 9 16.92 -7.30 -3.19
C LEU A 9 15.51 -7.30 -2.58
N LEU A 10 15.34 -6.68 -1.41
CA LEU A 10 14.01 -6.54 -0.78
C LEU A 10 13.08 -5.65 -1.61
N LEU A 11 13.59 -4.54 -2.17
CA LEU A 11 12.80 -3.68 -3.06
C LEU A 11 12.42 -4.42 -4.36
N ILE A 12 13.37 -5.12 -4.98
CA ILE A 12 13.11 -5.94 -6.17
C ILE A 12 12.05 -7.01 -5.86
N LEU A 13 12.17 -7.68 -4.71
CA LEU A 13 11.20 -8.70 -4.30
C LEU A 13 9.80 -8.12 -4.10
N ILE A 14 9.67 -6.93 -3.48
CA ILE A 14 8.37 -6.25 -3.36
C ILE A 14 7.83 -5.87 -4.74
N LEU A 15 8.67 -5.40 -5.66
CA LEU A 15 8.22 -5.06 -7.02
C LEU A 15 7.78 -6.30 -7.81
N VAL A 16 8.49 -7.41 -7.70
CA VAL A 16 8.10 -8.69 -8.34
C VAL A 16 6.80 -9.21 -7.76
N LEU A 17 6.66 -9.21 -6.42
CA LEU A 17 5.40 -9.57 -5.76
C LEU A 17 4.27 -8.61 -6.14
N GLY A 18 4.56 -7.32 -6.30
CA GLY A 18 3.60 -6.33 -6.74
C GLY A 18 3.14 -6.57 -8.18
N ALA A 19 4.06 -6.88 -9.10
CA ALA A 19 3.72 -7.26 -10.47
C ALA A 19 2.89 -8.55 -10.52
N ALA A 20 3.26 -9.55 -9.71
CA ALA A 20 2.50 -10.78 -9.57
C ALA A 20 1.10 -10.52 -9.00
N PHE A 21 0.96 -9.61 -8.03
CA PHE A 21 -0.32 -9.20 -7.47
C PHE A 21 -1.19 -8.48 -8.51
N VAL A 22 -0.63 -7.56 -9.30
CA VAL A 22 -1.35 -6.89 -10.40
C VAL A 22 -1.80 -7.89 -11.46
N TYR A 23 -0.93 -8.84 -11.84
CA TYR A 23 -1.28 -9.92 -12.76
C TYR A 23 -2.40 -10.79 -12.19
N TRP A 24 -2.32 -11.16 -10.92
CA TRP A 24 -3.33 -11.95 -10.23
C TRP A 24 -4.66 -11.21 -10.14
N MET A 25 -4.65 -9.90 -9.83
CA MET A 25 -5.87 -9.07 -9.83
C MET A 25 -6.51 -8.98 -11.21
N ASN A 26 -5.71 -8.84 -12.26
CA ASN A 26 -6.21 -8.86 -13.64
C ASN A 26 -6.81 -10.24 -14.00
N HIS A 27 -6.16 -11.32 -13.59
CA HIS A 27 -6.67 -12.68 -13.79
C HIS A 27 -7.99 -12.92 -13.03
N MET A 28 -8.08 -12.46 -11.79
CA MET A 28 -9.28 -12.55 -10.97
C MET A 28 -10.43 -11.70 -11.54
N PHE A 29 -10.14 -10.54 -12.11
CA PHE A 29 -11.14 -9.71 -12.78
C PHE A 29 -11.76 -10.41 -13.99
N ASN A 30 -10.97 -11.18 -14.74
CA ASN A 30 -11.45 -11.92 -15.90
C ASN A 30 -12.16 -13.24 -15.53
N THR A 31 -11.71 -13.89 -14.44
CA THR A 31 -12.17 -15.24 -14.08
C THR A 31 -13.34 -15.22 -13.09
N SER A 32 -13.38 -14.23 -12.18
CA SER A 32 -14.36 -14.20 -11.10
C SER A 32 -15.41 -13.09 -11.31
N ALA A 33 -16.68 -13.49 -11.31
CA ALA A 33 -17.80 -12.57 -11.39
C ALA A 33 -17.85 -11.62 -10.19
N ILE A 34 -17.46 -12.10 -8.99
CA ILE A 34 -17.45 -11.29 -7.77
C ILE A 34 -16.49 -10.10 -7.87
N MET A 35 -15.24 -10.32 -8.30
CA MET A 35 -14.32 -9.18 -8.44
C MET A 35 -14.78 -8.22 -9.52
N ARG A 36 -15.27 -8.74 -10.64
CA ARG A 36 -15.81 -7.89 -11.70
C ARG A 36 -16.97 -7.05 -11.18
N ASP A 37 -17.90 -7.62 -10.43
CA ASP A 37 -19.06 -6.92 -9.88
C ASP A 37 -18.68 -5.89 -8.81
N MET A 38 -17.63 -6.13 -8.02
CA MET A 38 -17.11 -5.13 -7.08
C MET A 38 -16.62 -3.87 -7.82
N PHE A 39 -15.94 -4.03 -8.96
CA PHE A 39 -15.36 -2.90 -9.70
C PHE A 39 -16.24 -2.36 -10.82
N CYS A 40 -17.22 -3.10 -11.33
CA CYS A 40 -18.12 -2.69 -12.43
C CYS A 40 -19.56 -2.44 -11.97
N GLY A 41 -19.90 -2.77 -10.72
CA GLY A 41 -21.27 -2.76 -10.21
C GLY A 41 -22.01 -4.05 -10.55
N ALA A 42 -22.86 -4.52 -9.62
CA ALA A 42 -23.62 -5.75 -9.78
C ALA A 42 -24.56 -5.71 -11.00
N GLY A 43 -24.52 -6.75 -11.84
CA GLY A 43 -25.49 -6.95 -12.92
C GLY A 43 -25.08 -6.43 -14.31
N ASN A 44 -23.83 -5.98 -14.52
CA ASN A 44 -23.35 -5.67 -15.86
C ASN A 44 -22.96 -6.96 -16.62
N PRO A 45 -23.66 -7.34 -17.72
CA PRO A 45 -23.22 -8.45 -18.54
C PRO A 45 -21.86 -8.09 -19.16
N GLY A 46 -20.84 -8.93 -18.93
CA GLY A 46 -19.54 -8.77 -19.58
C GLY A 46 -19.72 -8.93 -21.08
N VAL A 47 -19.26 -7.96 -21.86
CA VAL A 47 -19.41 -7.98 -23.32
C VAL A 47 -18.05 -8.30 -23.91
N LEU A 48 -17.95 -9.38 -24.68
CA LEU A 48 -16.72 -9.74 -25.39
C LEU A 48 -16.93 -9.42 -26.87
N GLY A 49 -16.16 -8.46 -27.42
CA GLY A 49 -16.15 -8.15 -28.85
C GLY A 49 -16.35 -6.68 -29.21
N GLU A 50 -16.29 -6.38 -30.51
CA GLU A 50 -16.58 -5.04 -31.05
C GLU A 50 -18.10 -4.82 -31.06
N VAL A 51 -18.54 -3.67 -30.54
CA VAL A 51 -19.96 -3.39 -30.33
C VAL A 51 -20.34 -2.12 -31.09
N ALA A 52 -21.45 -2.17 -31.82
CA ALA A 52 -21.94 -1.02 -32.58
C ALA A 52 -22.17 0.19 -31.65
N PRO A 53 -21.70 1.39 -32.03
CA PRO A 53 -21.93 2.62 -31.26
C PRO A 53 -23.43 2.87 -31.03
N GLY A 54 -23.82 3.16 -29.78
CA GLY A 54 -25.21 3.47 -29.43
C GLY A 54 -26.08 2.26 -29.06
N SER A 55 -25.52 1.04 -29.08
CA SER A 55 -26.23 -0.14 -28.56
C SER A 55 -26.19 -0.20 -27.02
N PRO A 56 -27.15 -0.86 -26.35
CA PRO A 56 -27.11 -1.08 -24.90
C PRO A 56 -25.80 -1.75 -24.44
N ASN A 57 -25.24 -2.60 -25.31
CA ASN A 57 -23.99 -3.31 -25.12
C ASN A 57 -22.75 -2.38 -25.15
N SER A 58 -22.81 -1.19 -25.78
CA SER A 58 -21.70 -0.23 -25.76
C SER A 58 -21.53 0.43 -24.38
N LEU A 59 -22.63 0.61 -23.64
CA LEU A 59 -22.59 1.13 -22.26
C LEU A 59 -22.02 0.10 -21.29
N ALA A 60 -22.40 -1.17 -21.43
CA ALA A 60 -21.81 -2.27 -20.67
C ALA A 60 -20.29 -2.40 -20.91
N MET A 61 -19.84 -2.25 -22.18
CA MET A 61 -18.40 -2.20 -22.52
C MET A 61 -17.65 -1.02 -21.90
N GLN A 62 -18.31 0.12 -21.80
CA GLN A 62 -17.71 1.32 -21.20
C GLN A 62 -17.55 1.15 -19.68
N ASN A 63 -18.57 0.63 -19.01
CA ASN A 63 -18.53 0.29 -17.58
C ASN A 63 -17.44 -0.73 -17.24
N GLU A 64 -17.27 -1.75 -18.09
CA GLU A 64 -16.21 -2.75 -17.89
C GLU A 64 -14.81 -2.12 -18.00
N ARG A 65 -14.60 -1.24 -18.99
CA ARG A 65 -13.32 -0.53 -19.15
C ARG A 65 -13.02 0.37 -17.95
N PHE A 66 -14.00 1.12 -17.46
CA PHE A 66 -13.81 1.95 -16.28
C PHE A 66 -13.57 1.14 -15.01
N GLY A 67 -14.30 0.05 -14.81
CA GLY A 67 -14.05 -0.87 -13.69
C GLY A 67 -12.66 -1.48 -13.73
N ARG A 68 -12.15 -1.81 -14.92
CA ARG A 68 -10.77 -2.29 -15.09
C ARG A 68 -9.72 -1.23 -14.74
N ILE A 69 -9.93 0.03 -15.15
CA ILE A 69 -9.06 1.15 -14.78
C ILE A 69 -9.06 1.34 -13.25
N SER A 70 -10.23 1.33 -12.63
CA SER A 70 -10.41 1.42 -11.18
C SER A 70 -9.67 0.29 -10.45
N MET A 71 -9.79 -0.96 -10.92
CA MET A 71 -9.06 -2.10 -10.37
C MET A 71 -7.54 -1.93 -10.49
N LEU A 72 -7.04 -1.42 -11.61
CA LEU A 72 -5.61 -1.15 -11.79
C LEU A 72 -5.11 -0.06 -10.83
N ILE A 73 -5.86 1.03 -10.68
CA ILE A 73 -5.53 2.10 -9.73
C ILE A 73 -5.48 1.54 -8.30
N PHE A 74 -6.49 0.76 -7.90
CA PHE A 74 -6.50 0.08 -6.60
C PHE A 74 -5.26 -0.79 -6.42
N SER A 75 -4.92 -1.59 -7.42
CA SER A 75 -3.79 -2.51 -7.37
C SER A 75 -2.46 -1.77 -7.22
N VAL A 76 -2.26 -0.68 -7.98
CA VAL A 76 -1.06 0.16 -7.90
C VAL A 76 -0.94 0.81 -6.51
N ILE A 77 -2.03 1.36 -5.98
CA ILE A 77 -2.04 1.95 -4.63
C ILE A 77 -1.66 0.88 -3.59
N THR A 78 -2.24 -0.32 -3.68
CA THR A 78 -1.92 -1.43 -2.77
C THR A 78 -0.44 -1.83 -2.86
N VAL A 79 0.15 -1.90 -4.06
CA VAL A 79 1.60 -2.17 -4.21
C VAL A 79 2.44 -1.05 -3.58
N MET A 80 2.05 0.22 -3.78
CA MET A 80 2.70 1.36 -3.13
C MET A 80 2.60 1.30 -1.60
N GLN A 81 1.51 0.79 -1.04
CA GLN A 81 1.37 0.56 0.40
C GLN A 81 2.40 -0.46 0.92
N PHE A 82 2.58 -1.57 0.20
CA PHE A 82 3.59 -2.57 0.56
C PHE A 82 5.02 -2.04 0.43
N LEU A 83 5.30 -1.21 -0.57
CA LEU A 83 6.59 -0.53 -0.70
C LEU A 83 6.85 0.42 0.48
N ALA A 84 5.87 1.26 0.83
CA ALA A 84 5.95 2.17 1.97
C ALA A 84 6.23 1.42 3.27
N PHE A 85 5.50 0.31 3.49
CA PHE A 85 5.70 -0.57 4.65
C PHE A 85 7.11 -1.18 4.65
N GLY A 86 7.59 -1.69 3.51
CA GLY A 86 8.94 -2.25 3.36
C GLY A 86 10.04 -1.23 3.66
N VAL A 87 9.89 0.02 3.20
CA VAL A 87 10.83 1.11 3.48
C VAL A 87 10.92 1.37 4.99
N ALA A 88 9.79 1.47 5.69
CA ALA A 88 9.77 1.66 7.14
C ALA A 88 10.51 0.53 7.89
N PHE A 89 10.32 -0.72 7.46
CA PHE A 89 11.06 -1.87 8.01
C PHE A 89 12.56 -1.78 7.78
N VAL A 90 12.99 -1.40 6.58
CA VAL A 90 14.41 -1.24 6.24
C VAL A 90 15.05 -0.12 7.06
N VAL A 91 14.35 1.00 7.25
CA VAL A 91 14.82 2.13 8.06
C VAL A 91 15.05 1.68 9.51
N ILE A 92 14.08 1.02 10.14
CA ILE A 92 14.25 0.46 11.50
C ILE A 92 15.38 -0.57 11.55
N GLY A 93 15.45 -1.48 10.58
CA GLY A 93 16.51 -2.49 10.51
C GLY A 93 17.91 -1.87 10.41
N GLY A 94 18.02 -0.73 9.72
CA GLY A 94 19.23 0.08 9.67
C GLY A 94 19.60 0.69 11.02
N ILE A 95 18.65 1.27 11.74
CA ILE A 95 18.88 1.88 13.07
C ILE A 95 19.26 0.79 14.10
N LYS A 96 18.63 -0.37 14.04
CA LYS A 96 18.94 -1.52 14.93
C LYS A 96 20.37 -2.03 14.76
N LYS A 97 20.80 -2.20 13.50
CA LYS A 97 22.13 -2.73 13.15
C LYS A 97 23.27 -1.71 13.27
N GLY A 98 22.97 -0.42 13.38
CA GLY A 98 23.98 0.61 13.60
C GLY A 98 24.72 0.40 14.93
N ALA A 99 26.03 0.63 14.94
CA ALA A 99 26.87 0.62 16.15
C ALA A 99 26.77 1.93 16.95
N ASP A 100 25.71 2.71 16.73
CA ASP A 100 25.51 4.00 17.39
C ASP A 100 25.16 3.85 18.88
N SER A 101 25.49 4.86 19.67
CA SER A 101 25.09 4.93 21.09
C SER A 101 23.57 4.97 21.24
N VAL A 102 23.06 4.56 22.41
CA VAL A 102 21.62 4.48 22.70
C VAL A 102 20.92 5.83 22.47
N LYS A 103 21.51 6.94 22.94
CA LYS A 103 21.01 8.30 22.72
C LYS A 103 20.92 8.67 21.23
N LEU A 104 21.91 8.27 20.42
CA LEU A 104 21.92 8.55 18.99
C LEU A 104 20.90 7.68 18.24
N LYS A 105 20.69 6.43 18.66
CA LYS A 105 19.62 5.56 18.14
C LYS A 105 18.22 6.11 18.43
N LEU A 106 18.00 6.65 19.63
CA LEU A 106 16.74 7.32 19.99
C LEU A 106 16.48 8.52 19.08
N LYS A 107 17.48 9.40 18.89
CA LYS A 107 17.35 10.56 18.00
C LYS A 107 17.10 10.17 16.54
N LYS A 108 17.76 9.12 16.04
CA LYS A 108 17.51 8.57 14.70
C LYS A 108 16.11 7.96 14.57
N LEU A 109 15.61 7.32 15.63
CA LEU A 109 14.27 6.74 15.65
C LEU A 109 13.19 7.84 15.63
N GLU A 110 13.38 8.93 16.37
CA GLU A 110 12.49 10.10 16.34
C GLU A 110 12.46 10.75 14.96
N ASN A 111 13.63 10.92 14.32
CA ASN A 111 13.67 11.42 12.94
C ASN A 111 13.04 10.43 11.93
N ALA A 112 13.04 9.14 12.24
CA ALA A 112 12.44 8.13 11.39
C ALA A 112 10.92 7.98 11.58
N ASP A 113 10.31 8.68 12.54
CA ASP A 113 8.88 8.55 12.84
C ASP A 113 8.00 8.88 11.62
N ILE A 114 8.44 9.85 10.80
CA ILE A 114 7.79 10.23 9.55
C ILE A 114 7.65 9.07 8.55
N PHE A 115 8.55 8.08 8.57
CA PHE A 115 8.46 6.93 7.67
C PHE A 115 7.31 5.98 8.04
N PHE A 116 6.83 6.00 9.29
CA PHE A 116 5.68 5.20 9.71
C PHE A 116 4.35 5.80 9.25
N ASP A 117 4.35 7.05 8.78
CA ASP A 117 3.18 7.72 8.21
C ASP A 117 3.13 7.66 6.70
N VAL A 118 4.18 7.17 6.04
CA VAL A 118 4.20 7.00 4.58
C VAL A 118 3.04 6.15 4.06
N PRO A 119 2.67 5.01 4.67
CA PRO A 119 1.46 4.27 4.26
C PRO A 119 0.17 5.09 4.37
N LEU A 120 0.08 5.97 5.37
CA LEU A 120 -1.07 6.86 5.52
C LEU A 120 -1.12 7.89 4.37
N TYR A 121 0.01 8.51 4.03
CA TYR A 121 0.10 9.44 2.90
C TYR A 121 -0.19 8.76 1.55
N VAL A 122 0.28 7.53 1.35
CA VAL A 122 -0.07 6.73 0.16
C VAL A 122 -1.56 6.43 0.11
N GLY A 123 -2.19 6.15 1.26
CA GLY A 123 -3.63 5.92 1.36
C GLY A 123 -4.45 7.15 0.99
N LEU A 124 -4.04 8.32 1.49
CA LEU A 124 -4.63 9.62 1.16
C LEU A 124 -4.49 9.93 -0.34
N PHE A 125 -3.31 9.70 -0.91
CA PHE A 125 -3.07 9.84 -2.34
C PHE A 125 -3.99 8.93 -3.16
N GLY A 126 -4.23 7.70 -2.68
CA GLY A 126 -5.16 6.76 -3.28
C GLY A 126 -6.61 7.29 -3.29
N THR A 127 -7.03 7.96 -2.22
CA THR A 127 -8.36 8.57 -2.12
C THR A 127 -8.53 9.76 -3.07
N VAL A 128 -7.50 10.63 -3.17
CA VAL A 128 -7.51 11.71 -4.16
C VAL A 128 -7.58 11.15 -5.58
N SER A 129 -6.80 10.11 -5.87
CA SER A 129 -6.83 9.41 -7.16
C SER A 129 -8.20 8.79 -7.43
N ALA A 130 -8.85 8.21 -6.42
CA ALA A 130 -10.19 7.67 -6.53
C ALA A 130 -11.23 8.76 -6.87
N PHE A 131 -11.15 9.93 -6.23
CA PHE A 131 -12.05 11.06 -6.53
C PHE A 131 -11.90 11.58 -7.96
N LEU A 132 -10.69 11.56 -8.54
CA LEU A 132 -10.50 11.91 -9.95
C LEU A 132 -11.24 10.96 -10.90
N VAL A 133 -11.40 9.70 -10.53
CA VAL A 133 -12.09 8.68 -11.34
C VAL A 133 -13.60 8.59 -11.03
N MET A 134 -14.06 9.29 -9.98
CA MET A 134 -15.46 9.27 -9.53
C MET A 134 -16.44 9.71 -10.61
N THR A 135 -16.04 10.64 -11.48
CA THR A 135 -16.83 11.12 -12.62
C THR A 135 -17.21 10.01 -13.60
N PHE A 136 -16.42 8.93 -13.67
CA PHE A 136 -16.65 7.82 -14.60
C PHE A 136 -17.31 6.61 -13.94
N SER A 137 -16.92 6.30 -12.70
CA SER A 137 -17.46 5.15 -11.96
C SER A 137 -17.61 5.47 -10.47
N PRO A 138 -18.77 6.01 -10.03
CA PRO A 138 -18.95 6.44 -8.65
C PRO A 138 -18.83 5.30 -7.63
N GLN A 139 -19.28 4.10 -7.99
CA GLN A 139 -19.21 2.93 -7.10
C GLN A 139 -17.75 2.46 -6.90
N SER A 140 -17.03 2.26 -7.99
CA SER A 140 -15.65 1.78 -7.99
C SER A 140 -14.71 2.79 -7.32
N SER A 141 -14.92 4.09 -7.58
CA SER A 141 -14.21 5.17 -6.90
C SER A 141 -14.37 5.11 -5.37
N ARG A 142 -15.60 4.98 -4.87
CA ARG A 142 -15.86 4.89 -3.42
C ARG A 142 -15.15 3.70 -2.78
N LEU A 143 -15.19 2.55 -3.45
CA LEU A 143 -14.51 1.34 -2.97
C LEU A 143 -12.99 1.56 -2.86
N ILE A 144 -12.37 2.18 -3.86
CA ILE A 144 -10.95 2.51 -3.83
C ILE A 144 -10.66 3.47 -2.69
N ALA A 145 -11.41 4.57 -2.57
CA ALA A 145 -11.20 5.60 -1.56
C ALA A 145 -11.26 5.05 -0.13
N TYR A 146 -12.30 4.26 0.18
CA TYR A 146 -12.47 3.66 1.50
C TYR A 146 -11.38 2.63 1.78
N SER A 147 -11.06 1.79 0.79
CA SER A 147 -10.08 0.72 0.95
C SER A 147 -8.65 1.25 1.06
N SER A 148 -8.25 2.23 0.24
CA SER A 148 -6.88 2.78 0.25
C SER A 148 -6.55 3.47 1.57
N THR A 149 -7.51 4.21 2.12
CA THR A 149 -7.36 4.89 3.41
C THR A 149 -7.31 3.89 4.55
N LEU A 150 -8.22 2.92 4.57
CA LEU A 150 -8.27 1.90 5.61
C LEU A 150 -6.97 1.09 5.65
N ILE A 151 -6.47 0.65 4.50
CA ILE A 151 -5.20 -0.09 4.42
C ILE A 151 -4.05 0.78 4.92
N GLY A 152 -3.98 2.05 4.51
CA GLY A 152 -2.94 2.98 4.95
C GLY A 152 -2.91 3.19 6.46
N ILE A 153 -4.09 3.37 7.07
CA ILE A 153 -4.24 3.49 8.53
C ILE A 153 -3.78 2.22 9.23
N ILE A 154 -4.25 1.04 8.78
CA ILE A 154 -3.90 -0.24 9.40
C ILE A 154 -2.39 -0.47 9.32
N PHE A 155 -1.76 -0.21 8.18
CA PHE A 155 -0.32 -0.41 8.01
C PHE A 155 0.50 0.56 8.86
N SER A 156 0.13 1.84 8.90
CA SER A 156 0.78 2.83 9.78
C SER A 156 0.65 2.45 11.25
N LEU A 157 -0.53 1.99 11.68
CA LEU A 157 -0.78 1.54 13.05
C LEU A 157 0.04 0.31 13.41
N ILE A 158 0.10 -0.69 12.52
CA ILE A 158 0.95 -1.88 12.72
C ILE A 158 2.41 -1.46 12.89
N LEU A 159 2.93 -0.56 12.04
CA LEU A 159 4.31 -0.08 12.17
C LEU A 159 4.57 0.62 13.51
N ARG A 160 3.65 1.49 13.94
CA ARG A 160 3.76 2.25 15.19
C ARG A 160 3.66 1.33 16.43
N VAL A 161 2.68 0.44 16.46
CA VAL A 161 2.40 -0.42 17.64
C VAL A 161 3.37 -1.59 17.72
N VAL A 162 3.63 -2.27 16.61
CA VAL A 162 4.42 -3.52 16.63
C VAL A 162 5.92 -3.25 16.52
N LEU A 163 6.34 -2.21 15.79
CA LEU A 163 7.76 -1.94 15.53
C LEU A 163 8.31 -0.80 16.39
N LEU A 164 7.66 0.36 16.37
CA LEU A 164 8.16 1.57 17.04
C LEU A 164 8.04 1.49 18.56
N PHE A 165 6.85 1.18 19.09
CA PHE A 165 6.57 1.16 20.52
C PHE A 165 7.53 0.27 21.34
N PRO A 166 7.67 -1.05 21.04
CA PRO A 166 8.57 -1.91 21.81
C PRO A 166 10.04 -1.55 21.60
N TYR A 167 10.41 -0.99 20.44
CA TYR A 167 11.79 -0.60 20.19
C TYR A 167 12.19 0.66 20.97
N ARG A 168 11.30 1.65 21.05
CA ARG A 168 11.50 2.85 21.88
C ARG A 168 11.62 2.47 23.36
N GLN A 169 10.74 1.60 23.86
CA GLN A 169 10.78 1.14 25.24
C GLN A 169 12.09 0.42 25.59
N LYS A 170 12.59 -0.45 24.70
CA LYS A 170 13.89 -1.12 24.89
C LYS A 170 15.06 -0.14 24.95
N LEU A 171 15.09 0.87 24.09
CA LEU A 171 16.15 1.86 24.07
C LEU A 171 16.14 2.74 25.33
N LEU A 172 14.96 3.20 25.78
CA LEU A 172 14.83 3.99 27.01
C LEU A 172 15.24 3.19 28.26
N GLY A 173 14.89 1.90 28.33
CA GLY A 173 15.35 1.02 29.41
C GLY A 173 16.87 0.84 29.45
N CYS A 174 17.53 0.74 28.30
CA CYS A 174 19.00 0.67 28.21
C CYS A 174 19.69 2.00 28.58
N ASP A 175 19.07 3.14 28.28
CA ASP A 175 19.62 4.47 28.63
C ASP A 175 19.61 4.67 30.16
N ASN A 176 18.48 4.36 30.81
CA ASN A 176 18.35 4.46 32.27
C ASN A 176 19.36 3.57 33.03
N ASN A 177 19.60 2.35 32.56
CA ASN A 177 20.60 1.44 33.16
C ASN A 177 22.05 1.92 32.92
N SER A 178 22.31 2.69 31.86
CA SER A 178 23.64 3.26 31.59
C SER A 178 23.92 4.51 32.45
N GLU A 179 22.87 5.23 32.88
CA GLU A 179 23.00 6.37 33.79
C GLU A 179 23.05 5.94 35.27
N ALA A 180 22.40 4.84 35.67
CA ALA A 180 22.45 4.30 37.03
C ALA A 180 23.79 3.60 37.39
N GLY A 181 24.66 3.34 36.40
CA GLY A 181 25.97 2.72 36.57
C GLY A 181 27.15 3.70 36.58
N LYS A 182 26.89 5.00 36.63
CA LYS A 182 27.87 6.08 36.81
C LYS A 182 27.67 6.76 38.15
#